data_AF-A0A1Y5D5V0-F1
#
_entry.id   AF-A0A1Y5D5V0-F1
#
_cell.length_a   1.000
_cell.length_b   1.000
_cell.length_c   1.000
_cell.angle_alpha   90.00
_cell.angle_beta   90.00
_cell.angle_gamma   90.00
#
_symmetry.space_group_name_H-M   'P 1'
#
loop_
_entity.id
_entity.type
_entity.pdbx_description
1 polymer ?
#
loop_
_entity_poly.entity_id
_entity_poly.type
_entity_poly.pdbx_seq_one_letter_code
_entity_poly.pdbx_strand_id
1 'polypeptide(L)'
;MKIAALRNHPFLLLVLKDGESEGYFTPEFMHKTKQQLTDMSLRIASDNLSIIYADQIKKGCEIVLGLSNLGLLELCDNDTEKAKDIIKNQGIVYCFRAGWAKYAQLKKISPSYFEGISLSRYALAINDTADIRLMHAALVSDGYQSAMLLQVYKNIAANYCASALLIDNDEDVLKFELQKFLNTAIALLLIDSDKKVFTNTLYQQLNTYLTNTKKEPLLVKMENCITSFTEQLPLLIKEYLQEVQLLNFNEFRGIINQQVNISIYIQEILELPITVANELNDDFEGGYDFHADDEDDIAYLRPDAP
;
A
#
# COMPACT_ATOMS: atom_id res chain seq x y z
N MET A 1 3.97 -35.99 -27.83
CA MET A 1 3.24 -34.77 -28.24
C MET A 1 1.76 -34.85 -27.80
N LYS A 2 1.47 -34.84 -26.48
CA LYS A 2 0.10 -34.89 -25.92
C LYS A 2 -0.30 -33.63 -25.11
N ILE A 3 0.65 -32.76 -24.77
CA ILE A 3 0.40 -31.51 -24.03
C ILE A 3 -0.42 -30.49 -24.86
N ALA A 4 -0.40 -30.58 -26.19
CA ALA A 4 -1.11 -29.63 -27.07
C ALA A 4 -2.64 -29.68 -26.95
N ALA A 5 -3.23 -30.85 -26.66
CA ALA A 5 -4.69 -31.00 -26.50
C ALA A 5 -5.19 -30.60 -25.10
N LEU A 6 -4.27 -30.36 -24.18
CA LEU A 6 -4.52 -30.15 -22.76
C LEU A 6 -4.35 -28.69 -22.32
N ARG A 7 -3.87 -27.79 -23.19
CA ARG A 7 -3.52 -26.38 -22.90
C ARG A 7 -4.62 -25.50 -22.28
N ASN A 8 -5.82 -26.01 -22.05
CA ASN A 8 -6.96 -25.28 -21.49
C ASN A 8 -7.23 -25.65 -20.01
N HIS A 9 -6.22 -26.07 -19.25
CA HIS A 9 -6.39 -26.44 -17.84
C HIS A 9 -5.23 -25.94 -16.97
N PRO A 10 -5.47 -25.69 -15.67
CA PRO A 10 -4.42 -25.46 -14.69
C PRO A 10 -3.37 -26.57 -14.68
N PHE A 11 -2.10 -26.20 -14.47
CA PHE A 11 -0.96 -27.11 -14.46
C PHE A 11 -1.16 -28.35 -13.58
N LEU A 12 -1.71 -28.19 -12.37
CA LEU A 12 -2.04 -29.30 -11.48
C LEU A 12 -2.97 -30.33 -12.14
N LEU A 13 -4.03 -29.89 -12.83
CA LEU A 13 -4.95 -30.80 -13.51
C LEU A 13 -4.28 -31.49 -14.70
N LEU A 14 -3.33 -30.82 -15.36
CA LEU A 14 -2.52 -31.42 -16.42
C LEU A 14 -1.69 -32.57 -15.90
N VAL A 15 -0.95 -32.34 -14.83
CA VAL A 15 -0.07 -33.34 -14.22
C VAL A 15 -0.89 -34.54 -13.74
N LEU A 16 -2.04 -34.32 -13.10
CA LEU A 16 -2.92 -35.39 -12.65
C LEU A 16 -3.48 -36.23 -13.81
N LYS A 17 -3.98 -35.59 -14.87
CA LYS A 17 -4.52 -36.29 -16.05
C LYS A 17 -3.43 -37.06 -16.80
N ASP A 18 -2.25 -36.44 -16.96
CA ASP A 18 -1.12 -37.05 -17.65
C ASP A 18 -0.62 -38.28 -16.89
N GLY A 19 -0.38 -38.15 -15.58
CA GLY A 19 0.06 -39.25 -14.73
C GLY A 19 -0.97 -40.38 -14.59
N GLU A 20 -2.27 -40.09 -14.62
CA GLU A 20 -3.31 -41.13 -14.69
C GLU A 20 -3.26 -41.86 -16.04
N SER A 21 -3.14 -41.13 -17.15
CA SER A 21 -3.11 -41.71 -18.50
C SER A 21 -1.88 -42.57 -18.79
N GLU A 22 -0.77 -42.30 -18.09
CA GLU A 22 0.48 -43.05 -18.16
C GLU A 22 0.52 -44.24 -17.17
N GLY A 23 -0.50 -44.38 -16.33
CA GLY A 23 -0.52 -45.39 -15.26
C GLY A 23 0.44 -45.08 -14.11
N TYR A 24 1.03 -43.88 -14.06
CA TYR A 24 1.91 -43.43 -12.98
C TYR A 24 1.13 -43.23 -11.67
N PHE A 25 -0.11 -42.73 -11.77
CA PHE A 25 -1.08 -42.66 -10.68
C PHE A 25 -2.09 -43.80 -10.79
N THR A 26 -2.22 -44.59 -9.73
CA THR A 26 -3.21 -45.67 -9.69
C THR A 26 -4.63 -45.13 -9.51
N PRO A 27 -5.68 -45.87 -9.91
CA PRO A 27 -7.07 -45.46 -9.68
C PRO A 27 -7.38 -45.19 -8.20
N GLU A 28 -6.80 -45.98 -7.29
CA GLU A 28 -6.95 -45.77 -5.84
C GLU A 28 -6.30 -44.45 -5.38
N PHE A 29 -5.10 -44.15 -5.88
CA PHE A 29 -4.42 -42.88 -5.61
C PHE A 29 -5.26 -41.69 -6.11
N MET A 30 -5.83 -41.79 -7.32
CA MET A 30 -6.68 -40.76 -7.91
C MET A 30 -7.97 -40.57 -7.10
N HIS A 31 -8.60 -41.66 -6.65
CA HIS A 31 -9.79 -41.60 -5.79
C HIS A 31 -9.48 -40.88 -4.46
N LYS A 32 -8.39 -41.25 -3.79
CA LYS A 32 -7.95 -40.60 -2.55
C LYS A 32 -7.61 -39.12 -2.74
N THR A 33 -6.92 -38.79 -3.82
CA THR A 33 -6.58 -37.40 -4.18
C THR A 33 -7.84 -36.56 -4.39
N LYS A 34 -8.83 -37.10 -5.11
CA LYS A 34 -10.13 -36.44 -5.32
C LYS A 34 -10.85 -36.21 -3.99
N GLN A 35 -10.90 -37.21 -3.11
CA GLN A 35 -11.51 -37.09 -1.79
C GLN A 35 -10.85 -35.97 -0.97
N GLN A 36 -9.52 -35.92 -0.93
CA GLN A 36 -8.79 -34.87 -0.21
C GLN A 36 -9.07 -33.47 -0.76
N LEU A 37 -9.13 -33.31 -2.08
CA LEU A 37 -9.51 -32.04 -2.72
C LEU A 37 -10.94 -31.63 -2.35
N THR A 38 -11.89 -32.57 -2.34
CA THR A 38 -13.28 -32.33 -1.93
C THR A 38 -13.35 -31.89 -0.47
N ASP A 39 -12.68 -32.60 0.45
CA ASP A 39 -12.68 -32.28 1.88
C ASP A 39 -12.10 -30.89 2.16
N MET A 40 -10.98 -30.55 1.49
CA MET A 40 -10.40 -29.20 1.59
C MET A 40 -11.35 -28.13 1.04
N SER A 41 -12.05 -28.41 -0.05
CA SER A 41 -12.97 -27.45 -0.69
C SER A 41 -14.18 -27.14 0.19
N LEU A 42 -14.76 -28.18 0.80
CA LEU A 42 -15.85 -28.04 1.78
C LEU A 42 -15.41 -27.24 2.99
N ARG A 43 -14.20 -27.49 3.49
CA ARG A 43 -13.63 -26.73 4.61
C ARG A 43 -13.41 -25.26 4.26
N ILE A 44 -12.83 -24.95 3.10
CA ILE A 44 -12.65 -23.56 2.65
C ILE A 44 -13.99 -22.85 2.52
N ALA A 45 -14.99 -23.52 1.92
CA ALA A 45 -16.33 -22.96 1.81
C ALA A 45 -16.98 -22.73 3.18
N SER A 46 -16.69 -23.57 4.17
CA SER A 46 -17.18 -23.42 5.54
C SER A 46 -16.50 -22.31 6.32
N ASP A 47 -15.18 -22.27 6.27
CA ASP A 47 -14.39 -21.40 7.13
C ASP A 47 -14.28 -19.96 6.57
N ASN A 48 -14.45 -19.79 5.24
CA ASN A 48 -14.13 -18.52 4.57
C ASN A 48 -15.25 -17.99 3.67
N LEU A 49 -16.32 -18.77 3.42
CA LEU A 49 -17.45 -18.40 2.57
C LEU A 49 -18.77 -18.71 3.29
N SER A 50 -19.90 -18.35 2.67
CA SER A 50 -21.22 -18.74 3.18
C SER A 50 -21.69 -20.03 2.50
N ILE A 51 -21.72 -21.15 3.25
CA ILE A 51 -22.05 -22.51 2.74
C ILE A 51 -23.48 -22.63 2.19
N ILE A 52 -24.34 -21.64 2.44
CA ILE A 52 -25.77 -21.68 2.11
C ILE A 52 -26.00 -21.74 0.58
N TYR A 53 -25.00 -21.37 -0.24
CA TYR A 53 -25.13 -21.29 -1.70
C TYR A 53 -24.17 -22.23 -2.44
N ALA A 54 -24.69 -22.98 -3.42
CA ALA A 54 -23.91 -23.88 -4.26
C ALA A 54 -22.73 -23.18 -4.97
N ASP A 55 -22.90 -21.90 -5.33
CA ASP A 55 -21.85 -21.09 -5.93
C ASP A 55 -20.65 -20.88 -5.00
N GLN A 56 -20.86 -20.86 -3.68
CA GLN A 56 -19.78 -20.73 -2.70
C GLN A 56 -19.00 -22.03 -2.52
N ILE A 57 -19.66 -23.19 -2.65
CA ILE A 57 -18.97 -24.49 -2.71
C ILE A 57 -18.11 -24.57 -3.97
N LYS A 58 -18.66 -24.18 -5.12
CA LYS A 58 -17.91 -24.09 -6.38
C LYS A 58 -16.69 -23.17 -6.22
N LYS A 59 -16.87 -22.01 -5.61
CA LYS A 59 -15.77 -21.07 -5.34
C LYS A 59 -14.71 -21.67 -4.42
N GLY A 60 -15.12 -22.41 -3.39
CA GLY A 60 -14.21 -23.18 -2.52
C GLY A 60 -13.36 -24.17 -3.31
N CYS A 61 -13.95 -24.91 -4.26
CA CYS A 61 -13.22 -25.80 -5.16
C CYS A 61 -12.20 -25.06 -6.03
N GLU A 62 -12.59 -23.92 -6.61
CA GLU A 62 -11.70 -23.08 -7.43
C GLU A 62 -10.53 -22.53 -6.59
N ILE A 63 -10.77 -22.12 -5.33
CA ILE A 63 -9.73 -21.64 -4.41
C ILE A 63 -8.75 -22.77 -4.08
N VAL A 64 -9.25 -23.96 -3.75
CA VAL A 64 -8.38 -25.12 -3.45
C VAL A 64 -7.56 -25.50 -4.67
N LEU A 65 -8.16 -25.49 -5.86
CA LEU A 65 -7.46 -25.72 -7.12
C LEU A 65 -6.36 -24.68 -7.33
N GLY A 66 -6.67 -23.39 -7.20
CA GLY A 66 -5.68 -22.34 -7.40
C GLY A 66 -4.54 -22.37 -6.39
N LEU A 67 -4.83 -22.51 -5.09
CA LEU A 67 -3.78 -22.62 -4.07
C LEU A 67 -2.92 -23.88 -4.23
N SER A 68 -3.52 -25.03 -4.56
CA SER A 68 -2.76 -26.25 -4.82
C SER A 68 -1.89 -26.11 -6.07
N ASN A 69 -2.40 -25.44 -7.11
CA ASN A 69 -1.68 -25.15 -8.34
C ASN A 69 -0.51 -24.19 -8.10
N LEU A 70 -0.70 -23.12 -7.33
CA LEU A 70 0.36 -22.21 -6.91
C LEU A 70 1.45 -22.96 -6.14
N GLY A 71 1.05 -23.71 -5.12
CA GLY A 71 2.02 -24.46 -4.30
C GLY A 71 2.81 -25.48 -5.10
N LEU A 72 2.16 -26.21 -6.01
CA LEU A 72 2.85 -27.15 -6.90
C LEU A 72 3.85 -26.43 -7.81
N LEU A 73 3.44 -25.33 -8.46
CA LEU A 73 4.30 -24.55 -9.35
C LEU A 73 5.53 -23.99 -8.63
N GLU A 74 5.37 -23.53 -7.38
CA GLU A 74 6.50 -23.07 -6.55
C GLU A 74 7.47 -24.19 -6.16
N LEU A 75 6.99 -25.43 -6.02
CA LEU A 75 7.81 -26.57 -5.62
C LEU A 75 8.55 -27.21 -6.80
N CYS A 76 7.99 -27.14 -8.01
CA CYS A 76 8.52 -27.87 -9.18
C CYS A 76 9.03 -26.96 -10.30
N ASP A 77 8.77 -25.65 -10.26
CA ASP A 77 9.07 -24.69 -11.32
C ASP A 77 8.59 -25.15 -12.71
N ASN A 78 7.32 -25.56 -12.76
CA ASN A 78 6.64 -26.03 -13.97
C ASN A 78 7.23 -27.29 -14.63
N ASP A 79 8.11 -28.02 -13.92
CA ASP A 79 8.63 -29.33 -14.34
C ASP A 79 7.61 -30.43 -14.06
N THR A 80 7.06 -31.03 -15.13
CA THR A 80 6.03 -32.07 -15.06
C THR A 80 6.50 -33.32 -14.31
N GLU A 81 7.75 -33.76 -14.49
CA GLU A 81 8.22 -35.00 -13.87
C GLU A 81 8.47 -34.80 -12.37
N LYS A 82 9.03 -33.66 -11.98
CA LYS A 82 9.10 -33.27 -10.57
C LYS A 82 7.71 -33.12 -9.95
N ALA A 83 6.75 -32.54 -10.68
CA ALA A 83 5.38 -32.39 -10.20
C ALA A 83 4.72 -33.75 -9.95
N LYS A 84 4.89 -34.71 -10.86
CA LYS A 84 4.41 -36.10 -10.70
C LYS A 84 5.00 -36.74 -9.44
N ASP A 85 6.31 -36.61 -9.24
CA ASP A 85 7.02 -37.18 -8.08
C ASP A 85 6.54 -36.56 -6.76
N ILE A 86 6.41 -35.23 -6.70
CA ILE A 86 5.89 -34.51 -5.52
C ILE A 86 4.48 -34.97 -5.19
N ILE A 87 3.58 -35.02 -6.19
CA ILE A 87 2.19 -35.44 -5.97
C ILE A 87 2.14 -36.88 -5.45
N LYS A 88 2.93 -37.79 -6.04
CA LYS A 88 2.96 -39.21 -5.64
C LYS A 88 3.49 -39.41 -4.22
N ASN A 89 4.61 -38.76 -3.89
CA ASN A 89 5.35 -39.02 -2.67
C ASN A 89 4.87 -38.18 -1.48
N GLN A 90 4.47 -36.92 -1.72
CA GLN A 90 4.05 -35.98 -0.67
C GLN A 90 2.53 -35.79 -0.61
N GLY A 91 1.82 -36.07 -1.72
CA GLY A 91 0.37 -35.95 -1.81
C GLY A 91 -0.12 -34.55 -2.14
N ILE A 92 -1.39 -34.45 -2.55
CA ILE A 92 -2.00 -33.18 -2.99
C ILE A 92 -2.13 -32.16 -1.86
N VAL A 93 -2.35 -32.63 -0.63
CA VAL A 93 -2.45 -31.78 0.57
C VAL A 93 -1.15 -31.02 0.83
N TYR A 94 0.01 -31.62 0.51
CA TYR A 94 1.30 -30.95 0.63
C TYR A 94 1.40 -29.75 -0.33
N CYS A 95 0.96 -29.92 -1.58
CA CYS A 95 0.92 -28.85 -2.58
C CYS A 95 -0.01 -27.72 -2.11
N PHE A 96 -1.20 -28.06 -1.61
CA PHE A 96 -2.13 -27.07 -1.03
C PHE A 96 -1.49 -26.28 0.11
N ARG A 97 -0.82 -26.97 1.06
CA ARG A 97 -0.15 -26.31 2.20
C ARG A 97 0.96 -25.36 1.76
N ALA A 98 1.72 -25.72 0.73
CA ALA A 98 2.74 -24.83 0.16
C ALA A 98 2.13 -23.55 -0.41
N GLY A 99 1.03 -23.65 -1.17
CA GLY A 99 0.30 -22.49 -1.67
C GLY A 99 -0.36 -21.67 -0.56
N TRP A 100 -0.94 -22.33 0.44
CA TRP A 100 -1.51 -21.66 1.61
C TRP A 100 -0.45 -20.89 2.40
N ALA A 101 0.76 -21.43 2.55
CA ALA A 101 1.86 -20.75 3.21
C ALA A 101 2.25 -19.46 2.48
N LYS A 102 2.24 -19.45 1.15
CA LYS A 102 2.48 -18.25 0.32
C LYS A 102 1.39 -17.20 0.55
N TYR A 103 0.11 -17.60 0.54
CA TYR A 103 -0.99 -16.70 0.90
C TYR A 103 -0.83 -16.13 2.33
N ALA A 104 -0.50 -16.97 3.31
CA ALA A 104 -0.32 -16.55 4.70
C ALA A 104 0.89 -15.61 4.89
N GLN A 105 1.91 -15.69 4.03
CA GLN A 105 3.05 -14.78 4.03
C GLN A 105 2.65 -13.35 3.64
N LEU A 106 1.65 -13.17 2.77
CA LEU A 106 1.19 -11.83 2.38
C LEU A 106 0.80 -10.98 3.59
N LYS A 107 0.04 -11.56 4.53
CA LYS A 107 -0.38 -10.88 5.77
C LYS A 107 0.79 -10.44 6.66
N LYS A 108 1.99 -11.00 6.48
CA LYS A 108 3.19 -10.56 7.22
C LYS A 108 3.86 -9.34 6.60
N ILE A 109 3.62 -9.07 5.31
CA ILE A 109 4.19 -7.93 4.58
C ILE A 109 3.44 -6.65 4.98
N SER A 110 2.11 -6.64 4.79
CA SER A 110 1.25 -5.52 5.15
C SER A 110 -0.10 -6.05 5.67
N PRO A 111 -0.25 -6.26 7.00
CA PRO A 111 -1.43 -6.88 7.56
C PRO A 111 -2.75 -6.20 7.15
N SER A 112 -2.81 -4.88 7.29
CA SER A 112 -4.01 -4.08 6.99
C SER A 112 -4.38 -4.10 5.51
N TYR A 113 -3.39 -3.97 4.62
CA TYR A 113 -3.63 -4.05 3.18
C TYR A 113 -4.27 -5.40 2.78
N PHE A 114 -3.77 -6.51 3.35
CA PHE A 114 -4.28 -7.84 3.04
C PHE A 114 -5.53 -8.24 3.82
N GLU A 115 -6.01 -7.46 4.80
CA GLU A 115 -7.33 -7.68 5.41
C GLU A 115 -8.47 -7.50 4.40
N GLY A 116 -8.33 -6.56 3.46
CA GLY A 116 -9.30 -6.31 2.39
C GLY A 116 -9.21 -7.31 1.21
N ILE A 117 -8.16 -8.13 1.15
CA ILE A 117 -7.95 -9.03 0.01
C ILE A 117 -8.62 -10.39 0.25
N SER A 118 -9.72 -10.59 -0.47
CA SER A 118 -10.47 -11.85 -0.44
C SER A 118 -9.63 -13.02 -0.95
N LEU A 119 -9.70 -14.15 -0.21
CA LEU A 119 -9.16 -15.44 -0.62
C LEU A 119 -9.67 -15.89 -2.00
N SER A 120 -10.86 -15.41 -2.40
CA SER A 120 -11.46 -15.65 -3.72
C SER A 120 -10.59 -15.17 -4.89
N ARG A 121 -9.57 -14.34 -4.68
CA ARG A 121 -8.57 -13.99 -5.70
C ARG A 121 -7.74 -15.18 -6.15
N TYR A 122 -7.59 -16.20 -5.32
CA TYR A 122 -6.91 -17.46 -5.67
C TYR A 122 -7.85 -18.49 -6.32
N ALA A 123 -9.10 -18.14 -6.58
CA ALA A 123 -10.01 -19.04 -7.27
C ALA A 123 -9.58 -19.21 -8.72
N LEU A 124 -9.20 -20.43 -9.08
CA LEU A 124 -8.80 -20.79 -10.43
C LEU A 124 -9.86 -21.71 -11.04
N ALA A 125 -10.47 -21.29 -12.16
CA ALA A 125 -11.45 -22.12 -12.85
C ALA A 125 -10.77 -23.32 -13.56
N ILE A 126 -11.53 -24.38 -13.81
CA ILE A 126 -11.01 -25.61 -14.44
C ILE A 126 -10.45 -25.36 -15.84
N ASN A 127 -10.94 -24.33 -16.53
CA ASN A 127 -10.51 -23.93 -17.86
C ASN A 127 -9.57 -22.71 -17.86
N ASP A 128 -9.15 -22.23 -16.69
CA ASP A 128 -8.23 -21.11 -16.57
C ASP A 128 -6.78 -21.61 -16.70
N THR A 129 -6.01 -20.89 -17.50
CA THR A 129 -4.62 -21.25 -17.86
C THR A 129 -3.63 -20.19 -17.39
N ALA A 130 -4.12 -19.15 -16.69
CA ALA A 130 -3.29 -18.11 -16.15
C ALA A 130 -2.21 -18.68 -15.21
N ASP A 131 -1.00 -18.16 -15.32
CA ASP A 131 0.06 -18.48 -14.34
C ASP A 131 -0.26 -17.75 -13.04
N ILE A 132 -0.83 -18.49 -12.09
CA ILE A 132 -1.22 -17.98 -10.78
C ILE A 132 -0.02 -17.41 -9.99
N ARG A 133 1.22 -17.77 -10.34
CA ARG A 133 2.43 -17.18 -9.74
C ARG A 133 2.56 -15.70 -10.09
N LEU A 134 2.18 -15.29 -11.30
CA LEU A 134 2.25 -13.88 -11.71
C LEU A 134 1.27 -13.03 -10.90
N MET A 135 0.04 -13.53 -10.69
CA MET A 135 -0.94 -12.88 -9.83
C MET A 135 -0.44 -12.80 -8.38
N HIS A 136 0.13 -13.88 -7.86
CA HIS A 136 0.72 -13.87 -6.51
C HIS A 136 1.90 -12.88 -6.38
N ALA A 137 2.79 -12.83 -7.38
CA ALA A 137 3.92 -11.90 -7.40
C ALA A 137 3.45 -10.43 -7.44
N ALA A 138 2.39 -10.13 -8.19
CA ALA A 138 1.77 -8.81 -8.19
C ALA A 138 1.24 -8.45 -6.79
N LEU A 139 0.51 -9.36 -6.14
CA LEU A 139 0.05 -9.13 -4.76
C LEU A 139 1.21 -8.88 -3.78
N VAL A 140 2.30 -9.63 -3.89
CA VAL A 140 3.51 -9.41 -3.07
C VAL A 140 4.07 -8.01 -3.31
N SER A 141 4.19 -7.60 -4.57
CA SER A 141 4.66 -6.25 -4.95
C SER A 141 3.76 -5.17 -4.37
N ASP A 142 2.44 -5.28 -4.54
CA ASP A 142 1.48 -4.31 -4.02
C ASP A 142 1.56 -4.20 -2.49
N GLY A 143 1.70 -5.34 -1.80
CA GLY A 143 1.89 -5.37 -0.35
C GLY A 143 3.15 -4.65 0.12
N TYR A 144 4.27 -4.78 -0.62
CA TYR A 144 5.49 -4.04 -0.31
C TYR A 144 5.35 -2.54 -0.59
N GLN A 145 4.68 -2.16 -1.68
CA GLN A 145 4.40 -0.76 -2.00
C GLN A 145 3.52 -0.11 -0.92
N SER A 146 2.52 -0.83 -0.42
CA SER A 146 1.67 -0.42 0.70
C SER A 146 2.47 -0.24 2.00
N ALA A 147 3.33 -1.21 2.35
CA ALA A 147 4.18 -1.11 3.52
C ALA A 147 5.17 0.07 3.43
N MET A 148 5.72 0.30 2.24
CA MET A 148 6.61 1.43 1.97
C MET A 148 5.88 2.77 2.10
N LEU A 149 4.63 2.88 1.61
CA LEU A 149 3.81 4.08 1.80
C LEU A 149 3.72 4.47 3.27
N LEU A 150 3.35 3.51 4.12
CA LEU A 150 3.20 3.75 5.56
C LEU A 150 4.52 4.12 6.23
N GLN A 151 5.62 3.50 5.80
CA GLN A 151 6.95 3.82 6.30
C GLN A 151 7.37 5.25 5.92
N VAL A 152 7.19 5.63 4.65
CA VAL A 152 7.49 6.97 4.13
C VAL A 152 6.62 8.01 4.82
N TYR A 153 5.31 7.74 4.92
CA TYR A 153 4.35 8.55 5.64
C TYR A 153 4.83 8.88 7.05
N LYS A 154 5.17 7.86 7.85
CA LYS A 154 5.69 8.04 9.22
C LYS A 154 6.99 8.82 9.27
N ASN A 155 7.90 8.59 8.31
CA ASN A 155 9.19 9.26 8.27
C ASN A 155 9.05 10.77 8.00
N ILE A 156 8.23 11.15 7.02
CA ILE A 156 7.99 12.56 6.69
C ILE A 156 7.17 13.23 7.79
N ALA A 157 6.13 12.57 8.27
CA ALA A 157 5.25 13.11 9.31
C ALA A 157 5.97 13.37 10.64
N ALA A 158 7.02 12.60 10.97
CA ALA A 158 7.82 12.83 12.17
C ALA A 158 8.43 14.24 12.25
N ASN A 159 8.58 14.93 11.11
CA ASN A 159 9.08 16.30 11.06
C ASN A 159 7.97 17.31 10.76
N TYR A 160 7.07 16.99 9.82
CA TYR A 160 6.18 17.99 9.21
C TYR A 160 4.71 17.86 9.60
N CYS A 161 4.35 16.90 10.46
CA CYS A 161 3.00 16.80 10.98
C CYS A 161 2.80 17.81 12.12
N ALA A 162 1.78 18.66 11.97
CA ALA A 162 1.43 19.67 12.98
C ALA A 162 0.43 19.14 14.03
N SER A 163 -0.29 18.07 13.68
CA SER A 163 -1.39 17.50 14.44
C SER A 163 -1.08 16.07 14.90
N ALA A 164 -2.06 15.39 15.51
CA ALA A 164 -1.93 13.97 15.80
C ALA A 164 -1.83 13.16 14.49
N LEU A 165 -0.83 12.28 14.42
CA LEU A 165 -0.62 11.44 13.25
C LEU A 165 -1.81 10.51 13.02
N LEU A 166 -2.44 10.62 11.85
CA LEU A 166 -3.54 9.74 11.46
C LEU A 166 -2.98 8.51 10.75
N ILE A 167 -3.01 7.36 11.42
CA ILE A 167 -2.64 6.08 10.80
C ILE A 167 -3.92 5.45 10.26
N ASP A 168 -4.12 5.56 8.96
CA ASP A 168 -5.21 4.90 8.23
C ASP A 168 -4.70 3.67 7.47
N ASN A 169 -5.63 2.79 7.09
CA ASN A 169 -5.40 1.69 6.17
C ASN A 169 -5.79 2.05 4.73
N ASP A 170 -6.49 3.16 4.54
CA ASP A 170 -6.79 3.74 3.23
C ASP A 170 -5.54 4.43 2.66
N GLU A 171 -5.00 3.86 1.58
CA GLU A 171 -3.82 4.39 0.92
C GLU A 171 -4.04 5.76 0.28
N ASP A 172 -5.26 6.09 -0.13
CA ASP A 172 -5.57 7.38 -0.73
C ASP A 172 -5.56 8.48 0.34
N VAL A 173 -6.06 8.18 1.53
CA VAL A 173 -5.95 9.08 2.70
C VAL A 173 -4.49 9.27 3.09
N LEU A 174 -3.70 8.19 3.17
CA LEU A 174 -2.27 8.29 3.49
C LEU A 174 -1.49 9.10 2.45
N LYS A 175 -1.77 8.93 1.16
CA LYS A 175 -1.14 9.70 0.08
C LYS A 175 -1.54 11.17 0.13
N PHE A 176 -2.80 11.47 0.39
CA PHE A 176 -3.29 12.84 0.54
C PHE A 176 -2.58 13.57 1.68
N GLU A 177 -2.53 12.98 2.88
CA GLU A 177 -1.84 13.58 4.02
C GLU A 177 -0.32 13.67 3.79
N LEU A 178 0.30 12.65 3.18
CA LEU A 178 1.70 12.68 2.80
C LEU A 178 2.00 13.86 1.84
N GLN A 179 1.13 14.10 0.86
CA GLN A 179 1.30 15.23 -0.06
C GLN A 179 1.21 16.56 0.68
N LYS A 180 0.32 16.71 1.67
CA LYS A 180 0.25 17.90 2.53
C LYS A 180 1.55 18.14 3.29
N PHE A 181 2.13 17.10 3.90
CA PHE A 181 3.41 17.23 4.59
C PHE A 181 4.56 17.60 3.66
N LEU A 182 4.61 17.03 2.46
CA LEU A 182 5.59 17.39 1.44
C LEU A 182 5.42 18.84 0.99
N ASN A 183 4.19 19.28 0.74
CA ASN A 183 3.89 20.67 0.38
C ASN A 183 4.33 21.63 1.49
N THR A 184 4.06 21.30 2.75
CA THR A 184 4.52 22.07 3.92
C THR A 184 6.04 22.17 3.97
N ALA A 185 6.75 21.08 3.71
CA ALA A 185 8.21 21.10 3.68
C ALA A 185 8.75 22.06 2.61
N ILE A 186 8.20 22.02 1.39
CA ILE A 186 8.61 22.92 0.30
C ILE A 186 8.21 24.37 0.59
N ALA A 187 7.02 24.59 1.15
CA ALA A 187 6.52 25.93 1.47
C ALA A 187 7.38 26.62 2.54
N LEU A 188 7.81 25.91 3.58
CA LEU A 188 8.73 26.43 4.58
C LEU A 188 10.11 26.75 3.98
N LEU A 189 10.62 25.89 3.09
CA LEU A 189 11.87 26.14 2.37
C LEU A 189 11.78 27.35 1.41
N LEU A 190 10.61 27.60 0.80
CA LEU A 190 10.41 28.76 -0.08
C LEU A 190 10.57 30.10 0.65
N ILE A 191 10.30 30.14 1.95
CA ILE A 191 10.52 31.31 2.81
C ILE A 191 11.80 31.20 3.65
N ASP A 192 12.71 30.30 3.26
CA ASP A 192 14.01 30.09 3.91
C ASP A 192 13.90 29.78 5.42
N SER A 193 12.79 29.15 5.83
CA SER A 193 12.57 28.74 7.22
C SER A 193 13.26 27.41 7.53
N ASP A 194 13.88 27.33 8.70
CA ASP A 194 14.44 26.13 9.29
C ASP A 194 13.42 25.32 10.12
N LYS A 195 12.28 25.95 10.46
CA LYS A 195 11.18 25.30 11.17
C LYS A 195 10.55 24.21 10.32
N LYS A 196 9.86 23.27 10.98
CA LYS A 196 9.20 22.13 10.33
C LYS A 196 7.67 22.20 10.35
N VAL A 197 7.13 23.14 11.12
CA VAL A 197 5.69 23.36 11.28
C VAL A 197 5.41 24.86 11.16
N PHE A 198 4.28 25.21 10.54
CA PHE A 198 3.86 26.60 10.39
C PHE A 198 3.46 27.23 11.73
N THR A 199 3.82 28.50 11.89
CA THR A 199 3.14 29.44 12.80
C THR A 199 2.36 30.44 11.95
N ASN A 200 1.48 31.25 12.57
CA ASN A 200 0.77 32.30 11.85
C ASN A 200 1.75 33.24 11.12
N THR A 201 2.80 33.69 11.81
CA THR A 201 3.86 34.53 11.23
C THR A 201 4.50 33.90 9.98
N LEU A 202 4.86 32.61 10.04
CA LEU A 202 5.44 31.92 8.89
C LEU A 202 4.44 31.76 7.74
N TYR A 203 3.16 31.51 8.06
CA TYR A 203 2.11 31.42 7.05
C TYR A 203 1.89 32.77 6.34
N GLN A 204 1.83 33.88 7.08
CA GLN A 204 1.69 35.21 6.50
C GLN A 204 2.92 35.59 5.66
N GLN A 205 4.12 35.21 6.10
CA GLN A 205 5.35 35.38 5.31
C GLN A 205 5.27 34.62 3.98
N LEU A 206 4.83 33.35 4.01
CA LEU A 206 4.61 32.55 2.80
C LEU A 206 3.60 33.20 1.87
N ASN A 207 2.43 33.58 2.40
CA ASN A 207 1.36 34.17 1.62
C ASN A 207 1.82 35.49 0.95
N THR A 208 2.52 36.34 1.71
CA THR A 208 3.13 37.58 1.21
C THR A 208 4.16 37.28 0.11
N TYR A 209 5.02 36.29 0.33
CA TYR A 209 6.06 35.91 -0.63
C TYR A 209 5.45 35.41 -1.95
N LEU A 210 4.45 34.53 -1.89
CA LEU A 210 3.76 33.98 -3.06
C LEU A 210 2.97 35.06 -3.83
N THR A 211 2.41 36.04 -3.11
CA THR A 211 1.60 37.12 -3.73
C THR A 211 2.46 38.21 -4.36
N ASN A 212 3.56 38.59 -3.72
CA ASN A 212 4.38 39.72 -4.16
C ASN A 212 5.50 39.34 -5.13
N THR A 213 5.77 38.04 -5.30
CA THR A 213 6.82 37.56 -6.20
C THR A 213 6.23 37.16 -7.55
N LYS A 214 6.93 37.51 -8.63
CA LYS A 214 6.53 37.06 -9.97
C LYS A 214 6.65 35.54 -10.08
N LYS A 215 5.78 34.97 -10.91
CA LYS A 215 5.67 33.53 -11.17
C LYS A 215 7.00 32.86 -11.52
N GLU A 216 7.76 33.42 -12.46
CA GLU A 216 8.97 32.75 -12.98
C GLU A 216 10.05 32.58 -11.90
N PRO A 217 10.40 33.63 -11.10
CA PRO A 217 11.26 33.46 -9.93
C PRO A 217 10.74 32.46 -8.90
N LEU A 218 9.43 32.43 -8.64
CA LEU A 218 8.83 31.48 -7.69
C LEU A 218 9.03 30.03 -8.13
N LEU A 219 8.76 29.72 -9.39
CA LEU A 219 8.97 28.38 -9.95
C LEU A 219 10.44 27.96 -9.88
N VAL A 220 11.37 28.87 -10.18
CA VAL A 220 12.80 28.60 -10.06
C VAL A 220 13.20 28.32 -8.61
N LYS A 221 12.73 29.13 -7.65
CA LYS A 221 13.02 28.87 -6.23
C LYS A 221 12.40 27.55 -5.78
N MET A 222 11.20 27.22 -6.22
CA MET A 222 10.52 25.97 -5.91
C MET A 222 11.33 24.75 -6.40
N GLU A 223 11.87 24.77 -7.63
CA GLU A 223 12.75 23.68 -8.11
C GLU A 223 13.98 23.49 -7.24
N ASN A 224 14.59 24.59 -6.81
CA ASN A 224 15.76 24.55 -5.94
C ASN A 224 15.40 23.97 -4.56
N CYS A 225 14.25 24.35 -4.00
CA CYS A 225 13.74 23.79 -2.75
C CYS A 225 13.43 22.30 -2.87
N ILE A 226 12.79 21.86 -3.96
CA ILE A 226 12.53 20.44 -4.23
C ILE A 226 13.83 19.66 -4.34
N THR A 227 14.81 20.18 -5.07
CA THR A 227 16.13 19.54 -5.23
C THR A 227 16.82 19.40 -3.88
N SER A 228 16.92 20.50 -3.12
CA SER A 228 17.53 20.50 -1.79
C SER A 228 16.83 19.56 -0.81
N PHE A 229 15.50 19.54 -0.80
CA PHE A 229 14.71 18.64 0.04
C PHE A 229 14.95 17.18 -0.33
N THR A 230 14.88 16.85 -1.63
CA THR A 230 15.01 15.46 -2.10
C THR A 230 16.43 14.90 -1.94
N GLU A 231 17.47 15.75 -1.94
CA GLU A 231 18.84 15.34 -1.64
C GLU A 231 19.05 14.94 -0.17
N GLN A 232 18.23 15.46 0.74
CA GLN A 232 18.29 15.14 2.17
C GLN A 232 17.52 13.86 2.52
N LEU A 233 16.68 13.35 1.62
CA LEU A 233 15.89 12.14 1.86
C LEU A 233 16.75 10.88 1.74
N PRO A 234 16.50 9.85 2.58
CA PRO A 234 17.06 8.52 2.36
C PRO A 234 16.75 7.99 0.95
N LEU A 235 17.71 7.30 0.33
CA LEU A 235 17.61 6.85 -1.07
C LEU A 235 16.31 6.11 -1.38
N LEU A 236 15.93 5.15 -0.54
CA LEU A 236 14.70 4.36 -0.73
C LEU A 236 13.43 5.21 -0.67
N ILE A 237 13.38 6.22 0.21
CA ILE A 237 12.24 7.13 0.33
C ILE A 237 12.15 8.02 -0.90
N LYS A 238 13.29 8.54 -1.36
CA LYS A 238 13.37 9.35 -2.58
C LYS A 238 12.89 8.57 -3.80
N GLU A 239 13.40 7.35 -4.00
CA GLU A 239 13.02 6.50 -5.14
C GLU A 239 11.52 6.17 -5.11
N TYR A 240 10.99 5.83 -3.94
CA TYR A 240 9.56 5.57 -3.77
C TYR A 240 8.71 6.80 -4.11
N LEU A 241 9.00 7.96 -3.50
CA LEU A 241 8.24 9.21 -3.74
C LEU A 241 8.29 9.66 -5.20
N GLN A 242 9.39 9.37 -5.91
CA GLN A 242 9.51 9.58 -7.34
C GLN A 242 8.62 8.62 -8.14
N GLU A 243 8.62 7.33 -7.79
CA GLU A 243 7.78 6.30 -8.42
C GLU A 243 6.29 6.62 -8.29
N VAL A 244 5.84 7.03 -7.09
CA VAL A 244 4.44 7.41 -6.82
C VAL A 244 4.10 8.85 -7.22
N GLN A 245 5.03 9.57 -7.85
CA GLN A 245 4.84 10.92 -8.42
C GLN A 245 4.48 12.03 -7.42
N LEU A 246 4.74 11.83 -6.12
CA LEU A 246 4.48 12.85 -5.08
C LEU A 246 5.54 13.98 -5.06
N LEU A 247 6.68 13.79 -5.71
CA LEU A 247 7.72 14.82 -5.88
C LEU A 247 7.45 15.80 -7.04
N ASN A 248 6.33 15.64 -7.77
CA ASN A 248 5.99 16.55 -8.85
C ASN A 248 5.36 17.86 -8.35
N PHE A 249 4.74 17.85 -7.16
CA PHE A 249 4.09 19.03 -6.55
C PHE A 249 3.08 19.73 -7.48
N ASN A 250 2.29 18.94 -8.22
CA ASN A 250 1.42 19.44 -9.30
C ASN A 250 0.44 20.53 -8.82
N GLU A 251 -0.20 20.33 -7.66
CA GLU A 251 -1.15 21.30 -7.10
C GLU A 251 -0.47 22.60 -6.70
N PHE A 252 0.66 22.51 -5.98
CA PHE A 252 1.42 23.69 -5.57
C PHE A 252 1.95 24.47 -6.78
N ARG A 253 2.48 23.78 -7.80
CA ARG A 253 2.80 24.40 -9.10
C ARG A 253 1.58 25.03 -9.75
N GLY A 254 0.42 24.39 -9.67
CA GLY A 254 -0.85 24.90 -10.17
C GLY A 254 -1.19 26.26 -9.56
N ILE A 255 -1.10 26.38 -8.23
CA ILE A 255 -1.35 27.63 -7.49
C ILE A 255 -0.39 28.74 -7.94
N ILE A 256 0.92 28.44 -8.02
CA ILE A 256 1.93 29.41 -8.48
C ILE A 256 1.68 29.81 -9.95
N ASN A 257 1.26 28.87 -10.80
CA ASN A 257 1.01 29.13 -12.21
C ASN A 257 -0.21 30.04 -12.43
N GLN A 258 -1.25 29.90 -11.59
CA GLN A 258 -2.50 30.65 -11.70
C GLN A 258 -2.37 32.06 -11.12
N GLN A 259 -1.63 32.24 -10.01
CA GLN A 259 -1.50 33.51 -9.27
C GLN A 259 -2.84 34.19 -8.91
N VAL A 260 -3.91 33.42 -8.76
CA VAL A 260 -5.25 33.90 -8.36
C VAL A 260 -5.65 33.23 -7.06
N ASN A 261 -6.17 34.01 -6.10
CA ASN A 261 -6.66 33.52 -4.80
C ASN A 261 -5.66 32.62 -4.06
N ILE A 262 -4.36 32.95 -4.16
CA ILE A 262 -3.27 32.15 -3.59
C ILE A 262 -3.52 31.84 -2.12
N SER A 263 -3.94 32.85 -1.34
CA SER A 263 -4.21 32.73 0.10
C SER A 263 -5.29 31.71 0.46
N ILE A 264 -6.21 31.41 -0.46
CA ILE A 264 -7.27 30.42 -0.26
C ILE A 264 -6.73 29.03 -0.61
N TYR A 265 -6.23 28.86 -1.83
CA TYR A 265 -5.80 27.54 -2.30
C TYR A 265 -4.56 27.01 -1.59
N ILE A 266 -3.66 27.88 -1.13
CA ILE A 266 -2.45 27.43 -0.42
C ILE A 266 -2.81 26.79 0.92
N GLN A 267 -3.86 27.28 1.60
CA GLN A 267 -4.31 26.73 2.88
C GLN A 267 -4.77 25.29 2.75
N GLU A 268 -5.42 24.94 1.63
CA GLU A 268 -6.01 23.61 1.39
C GLU A 268 -4.95 22.51 1.20
N ILE A 269 -3.78 22.88 0.68
CA ILE A 269 -2.74 21.91 0.31
C ILE A 269 -1.62 21.76 1.34
N LEU A 270 -1.66 22.55 2.42
CA LEU A 270 -0.66 22.55 3.48
C LEU A 270 -1.17 21.83 4.73
N GLU A 271 -0.24 21.25 5.46
CA GLU A 271 -0.47 20.89 6.85
C GLU A 271 -0.26 22.13 7.74
N LEU A 272 -1.34 22.61 8.34
CA LEU A 272 -1.36 23.74 9.28
C LEU A 272 -1.81 23.26 10.66
N PRO A 273 -1.18 23.73 11.75
CA PRO A 273 -1.72 23.50 13.09
C PRO A 273 -3.14 24.05 13.21
N ILE A 274 -3.97 23.39 14.03
CA ILE A 274 -5.35 23.81 14.30
C ILE A 274 -5.39 25.27 14.81
N THR A 275 -4.43 25.68 15.64
CA THR A 275 -4.33 27.06 16.13
C THR A 275 -4.21 28.06 14.97
N VAL A 276 -3.28 27.82 14.05
CA VAL A 276 -3.09 28.65 12.86
C VAL A 276 -4.33 28.62 11.96
N ALA A 277 -4.95 27.46 11.76
CA ALA A 277 -6.16 27.35 10.96
C ALA A 277 -7.36 28.11 11.57
N ASN A 278 -7.52 28.08 12.90
CA ASN A 278 -8.58 28.79 13.60
C ASN A 278 -8.36 30.31 13.55
N GLU A 279 -7.12 30.77 13.75
CA GLU A 279 -6.74 32.19 13.64
C GLU A 279 -7.01 32.74 12.24
N LEU A 280 -6.77 31.97 11.18
CA LEU A 280 -7.01 32.39 9.81
C LEU A 280 -8.49 32.50 9.44
N ASN A 281 -9.35 31.75 10.13
CA ASN A 281 -10.79 31.67 9.83
C ASN A 281 -11.65 32.46 10.83
N ASP A 282 -11.05 33.23 11.74
CA ASP A 282 -11.73 33.91 12.85
C ASP A 282 -12.59 32.96 13.72
N ASP A 283 -12.23 31.67 13.76
CA ASP A 283 -13.02 30.60 14.39
C ASP A 283 -12.56 30.32 15.84
N PHE A 284 -12.31 31.39 16.60
CA PHE A 284 -11.87 31.30 17.99
C PHE A 284 -13.08 31.23 18.94
N GLU A 285 -13.58 30.02 19.22
CA GLU A 285 -14.44 29.79 20.39
C GLU A 285 -13.59 29.75 21.68
N GLY A 286 -13.16 30.92 22.17
CA GLY A 286 -12.86 31.14 23.60
C GLY A 286 -11.72 30.36 24.26
N GLY A 287 -10.61 30.10 23.57
CA GLY A 287 -9.36 29.62 24.19
C GLY A 287 -8.39 30.77 24.48
N TYR A 288 -7.54 30.66 25.50
CA TYR A 288 -6.46 31.63 25.73
C TYR A 288 -5.46 31.60 24.57
N ASP A 289 -5.11 32.79 24.09
CA ASP A 289 -4.06 33.03 23.11
C ASP A 289 -2.71 32.62 23.74
N PHE A 290 -2.16 31.50 23.31
CA PHE A 290 -0.76 31.16 23.55
C PHE A 290 -0.06 31.36 22.21
N HIS A 291 0.35 32.59 21.92
CA HIS A 291 1.32 32.77 20.86
C HIS A 291 2.58 32.02 21.27
N ALA A 292 3.21 31.31 20.34
CA ALA A 292 4.50 30.64 20.60
C ALA A 292 5.64 31.65 20.89
N ASP A 293 5.38 32.95 20.71
CA ASP A 293 6.26 34.05 21.11
C ASP A 293 6.04 34.45 22.59
N ASP A 294 5.03 33.91 23.28
CA ASP A 294 4.70 34.17 24.70
C ASP A 294 5.49 33.29 25.68
N GLU A 295 6.44 32.46 25.23
CA GLU A 295 7.32 31.70 26.14
C GLU A 295 8.10 32.62 27.11
N ASP A 296 8.33 33.88 26.72
CA ASP A 296 8.93 34.91 27.56
C ASP A 296 7.94 35.49 28.60
N ASP A 297 6.62 35.47 28.34
CA ASP A 297 5.60 36.02 29.24
C ASP A 297 5.18 35.04 30.35
N ILE A 298 5.29 33.73 30.12
CA ILE A 298 5.11 32.69 31.15
C ILE A 298 6.32 32.53 32.08
N ALA A 299 7.43 33.26 31.85
CA ALA A 299 8.61 33.22 32.72
C ALA A 299 8.29 33.67 34.16
N TYR A 300 7.35 34.61 34.34
CA TYR A 300 6.91 35.09 35.66
C TYR A 300 6.03 34.10 36.44
N LEU A 301 5.53 33.06 35.78
CA LEU A 301 4.66 32.04 36.38
C LEU A 301 5.42 30.75 36.72
N ARG A 302 6.71 30.66 36.37
CA ARG A 302 7.57 29.57 36.86
C ARG A 302 7.98 29.90 38.30
N PRO A 303 7.76 29.01 39.27
CA PRO A 303 8.29 29.22 40.60
C PRO A 303 9.81 29.32 40.50
N ASP A 304 10.41 30.30 41.21
CA ASP A 304 11.86 30.39 41.34
C ASP A 304 12.40 29.02 41.74
N ALA A 305 13.31 28.48 40.93
CA ALA A 305 13.90 27.17 41.20
C ALA A 305 14.64 27.20 42.55
N PRO A 306 14.57 26.11 43.35
CA PRO A 306 15.26 26.02 44.63
C PRO A 306 16.79 26.03 44.51
#